data_AF-A0A016TNF5-F1
#
_entry.id   AF-A0A016TNF5-F1
#
_cell.length_a   1.000
_cell.length_b   1.000
_cell.length_c   1.000
_cell.angle_alpha   90.00
_cell.angle_beta   90.00
_cell.angle_gamma   90.00
#
_symmetry.space_group_name_H-M   'P 1'
#
loop_
_entity.id
_entity.type
_entity.pdbx_description
1 polymer ?
#
loop_
_entity_poly.entity_id
_entity_poly.type
_entity_poly.pdbx_seq_one_letter_code
_entity_poly.pdbx_strand_id
1 'polypeptide(L)'
;MDWQQNITIPIWKGKGNPADCMNCRPIRLLLHTLKIFERINDGRIREIVQLSPILCGFEPGCGTTGAMHAARFLIERHREKKPLPLVFLDLEKAFAKCIATKHQSI
;
A
#
# COMPACT_ATOMS: atom_id res chain seq x y z
N MET A 1 1.97 -5.02 30.71
CA MET A 1 2.69 -4.90 29.42
C MET A 1 1.79 -4.10 28.51
N ASP A 2 2.11 -2.83 28.29
CA ASP A 2 1.28 -1.92 27.51
C ASP A 2 1.64 -2.06 26.02
N TRP A 3 0.95 -2.98 25.35
CA TRP A 3 1.16 -3.33 23.93
C TRP A 3 0.63 -2.24 22.98
N GLN A 4 0.00 -1.18 23.50
CA GLN A 4 -0.54 -0.08 22.72
C GLN A 4 0.49 1.02 22.42
N GLN A 5 1.68 0.97 23.03
CA GLN A 5 2.72 1.97 22.83
C GLN A 5 3.35 1.84 21.45
N ASN A 6 2.97 2.73 20.54
CA ASN A 6 3.59 2.91 19.23
C ASN A 6 3.98 4.39 19.07
N ILE A 7 5.09 4.63 18.36
CA ILE A 7 5.56 5.99 18.09
C ILE A 7 5.15 6.34 16.66
N THR A 8 4.41 7.43 16.47
CA THR A 8 4.08 7.93 15.14
C THR A 8 5.01 9.08 14.78
N ILE A 9 5.79 8.92 13.71
CA ILE A 9 6.70 9.95 13.21
C ILE A 9 6.17 10.49 11.87
N PRO A 10 5.96 11.80 11.71
CA PRO A 10 5.66 12.39 10.42
C PRO A 10 6.91 12.44 9.55
N ILE A 11 6.86 11.87 8.35
CA ILE A 11 7.93 11.94 7.35
C ILE A 11 7.51 12.86 6.21
N TRP A 12 8.27 13.91 5.94
CA TRP A 12 7.99 14.84 4.85
C TRP A 12 8.10 14.16 3.48
N LYS A 13 7.13 14.39 2.59
CA LYS A 13 7.03 13.73 1.28
C LYS A 13 7.93 14.33 0.19
N GLY A 14 8.74 15.34 0.50
CA GLY A 14 9.61 15.98 -0.50
C GLY A 14 8.93 17.04 -1.37
N LYS A 15 7.68 17.44 -1.06
CA LYS A 15 6.90 18.40 -1.84
C LYS A 15 6.09 19.32 -0.92
N GLY A 16 6.04 20.61 -1.25
CA GLY A 16 5.29 21.63 -0.48
C GLY A 16 6.00 22.07 0.81
N ASN A 17 5.30 22.83 1.64
CA ASN A 17 5.82 23.34 2.91
C ASN A 17 5.94 22.19 3.94
N PRO A 18 7.12 21.96 4.56
CA PRO A 18 7.31 20.95 5.61
C PRO A 18 6.47 21.18 6.88
N ALA A 19 6.05 22.42 7.15
CA ALA A 19 5.21 22.75 8.30
C ALA A 19 3.73 22.33 8.12
N ASP A 20 3.30 22.06 6.88
CA ASP A 20 1.95 21.59 6.58
C ASP A 20 1.87 20.07 6.74
N CYS A 21 1.00 19.62 7.65
CA CYS A 21 0.82 18.22 7.99
C CYS A 21 0.35 17.36 6.80
N MET A 22 -0.31 17.96 5.81
CA MET A 22 -0.74 17.27 4.59
C MET A 22 0.43 16.91 3.67
N ASN A 23 1.58 17.57 3.84
CA ASN A 23 2.83 17.27 3.12
C ASN A 23 3.68 16.21 3.82
N CYS A 24 3.23 15.71 4.96
CA CYS A 24 3.87 14.63 5.70
C CYS A 24 3.08 13.31 5.56
N ARG A 25 3.79 12.20 5.69
CA ARG A 25 3.23 10.85 5.81
C ARG A 25 3.54 10.32 7.20
N PRO A 26 2.54 10.06 8.04
CA PRO A 26 2.77 9.45 9.34
C PRO A 26 3.24 8.00 9.15
N ILE A 27 4.34 7.64 9.79
CA ILE A 27 4.82 6.25 9.90
C ILE A 27 4.69 5.82 11.37
N ARG A 28 3.97 4.74 11.60
CA ARG A 28 3.86 4.11 12.92
C ARG A 28 5.03 3.15 13.12
N LEU A 29 5.86 3.41 14.11
CA LEU A 29 6.93 2.53 14.55
C LEU A 29 6.42 1.65 15.68
N LEU A 30 6.45 0.34 15.43
CA LEU A 30 6.08 -0.67 16.39
C LEU A 30 7.28 -1.14 17.19
N LEU A 31 7.01 -1.61 18.41
CA LEU A 31 7.97 -2.33 19.25
C LEU A 31 8.55 -3.54 18.51
N HIS A 32 9.80 -3.89 18.81
CA HIS A 32 10.50 -5.01 18.15
C HIS A 32 9.72 -6.32 18.23
N THR A 33 9.15 -6.64 19.39
CA THR A 33 8.34 -7.85 19.59
C THR A 33 7.10 -7.88 18.69
N LEU A 34 6.45 -6.73 18.47
CA LEU A 34 5.28 -6.63 17.59
C LEU A 34 5.67 -6.79 16.12
N LYS A 35 6.81 -6.26 15.69
CA LYS A 35 7.32 -6.47 14.31
C LYS A 35 7.55 -7.96 14.01
N ILE A 36 8.10 -8.70 14.97
CA ILE A 36 8.31 -10.14 14.85
C ILE A 36 6.95 -10.85 14.74
N PHE A 37 6.01 -10.49 15.61
CA PHE A 37 4.66 -11.04 15.58
C PHE A 37 3.93 -10.76 14.26
N GLU A 38 3.98 -9.53 13.74
CA GLU A 38 3.41 -9.18 12.44
C GLU A 38 4.02 -10.00 11.30
N ARG A 39 5.34 -10.18 11.29
CA ARG A 39 6.02 -11.00 10.27
C ARG A 39 5.56 -12.46 10.29
N ILE A 40 5.35 -13.03 11.47
CA ILE A 40 4.83 -14.40 11.61
C ILE A 40 3.40 -14.48 11.06
N ASN A 41 2.55 -13.51 11.38
CA ASN A 41 1.17 -13.49 10.88
C ASN A 41 1.11 -13.27 9.38
N ASP A 42 1.92 -12.36 8.81
CA ASP A 42 1.99 -12.13 7.36
C ASP A 42 2.31 -13.43 6.61
N GLY A 43 3.29 -14.20 7.08
CA GLY A 43 3.62 -15.51 6.50
C GLY A 43 2.43 -16.47 6.50
N ARG A 44 1.75 -16.61 7.64
CA ARG A 44 0.57 -17.50 7.77
C ARG A 44 -0.61 -17.04 6.92
N ILE A 45 -0.82 -15.73 6.79
CA ILE A 45 -1.89 -15.17 5.95
C ILE A 45 -1.62 -15.47 4.48
N ARG A 46 -0.36 -15.35 4.03
CA ARG A 46 0.03 -15.64 2.64
C ARG A 46 -0.12 -17.12 2.26
N GLU A 47 -0.04 -18.04 3.22
CA GLU A 47 -0.35 -19.45 2.98
C GLU A 47 -1.84 -19.69 2.68
N ILE A 48 -2.72 -18.83 3.21
CA ILE A 48 -4.17 -18.98 3.10
C ILE A 48 -4.73 -18.14 1.94
N VAL A 49 -4.18 -16.95 1.72
CA VAL A 49 -4.69 -15.97 0.76
C VAL A 49 -3.88 -16.03 -0.51
N GLN A 50 -4.52 -16.45 -1.60
CA GLN A 50 -3.96 -16.32 -2.95
C GLN A 50 -4.34 -14.95 -3.53
N LEU A 51 -3.34 -14.15 -3.89
CA LEU A 51 -3.54 -12.86 -4.53
C LEU A 51 -3.72 -13.02 -6.05
N SER A 52 -4.45 -12.08 -6.66
CA SER A 52 -4.61 -12.07 -8.11
C SER A 52 -3.26 -11.87 -8.79
N PRO A 53 -2.96 -12.58 -9.90
CA PRO A 53 -1.70 -12.44 -10.64
C PRO A 53 -1.49 -11.05 -11.26
N ILE A 54 -2.53 -10.21 -11.29
CA ILE A 54 -2.47 -8.82 -11.75
C ILE A 54 -1.91 -7.89 -10.65
N LEU A 55 -1.94 -8.31 -9.39
CA LEU A 55 -1.43 -7.53 -8.28
C LEU A 55 0.09 -7.71 -8.16
N CYS A 56 0.83 -6.62 -8.35
CA CYS A 56 2.29 -6.62 -8.21
C CYS A 56 2.80 -5.85 -7.00
N GLY A 57 1.92 -5.24 -6.22
CA GLY A 57 2.30 -4.57 -4.98
C GLY A 57 2.46 -5.58 -3.85
N PHE A 58 3.58 -5.53 -3.14
CA PHE A 58 3.87 -6.36 -1.95
C PHE A 58 3.86 -7.87 -2.18
N GLU A 59 4.00 -8.29 -3.44
CA GLU A 59 4.08 -9.70 -3.83
C GLU A 59 5.53 -10.09 -4.14
N PRO A 60 6.07 -11.16 -3.51
CA PRO A 60 7.43 -11.63 -3.77
C PRO A 60 7.64 -11.91 -5.26
N GLY A 61 8.73 -11.39 -5.82
CA GLY A 61 9.07 -11.61 -7.22
C GLY A 61 8.28 -10.77 -8.23
N CYS A 62 7.25 -10.00 -7.83
CA CYS A 62 6.68 -8.96 -8.70
C CYS A 62 7.15 -7.56 -8.29
N GLY A 63 7.75 -6.84 -9.25
CA GLY A 63 8.12 -5.44 -9.11
C GLY A 63 7.28 -4.53 -10.01
N THR A 64 7.45 -3.22 -9.86
CA THR A 64 6.74 -2.21 -10.68
C THR A 64 7.09 -2.29 -12.16
N THR A 65 8.29 -2.77 -12.50
CA THR A 65 8.76 -2.92 -13.89
C THR A 65 7.87 -3.84 -14.72
N GLY A 66 7.45 -4.98 -14.16
CA GLY A 66 6.57 -5.93 -14.85
C GLY A 66 5.20 -5.32 -15.14
N ALA A 67 4.60 -4.65 -14.15
CA ALA A 67 3.33 -3.96 -14.30
C ALA A 67 3.39 -2.82 -15.34
N MET A 68 4.45 -2.01 -15.32
CA MET A 68 4.67 -0.96 -16.32
C MET A 68 4.84 -1.54 -17.73
N HIS A 69 5.59 -2.63 -17.87
CA HIS A 69 5.78 -3.29 -19.15
C HIS A 69 4.47 -3.85 -19.70
N ALA A 70 3.67 -4.51 -18.86
CA ALA A 70 2.36 -5.03 -19.24
C ALA A 70 1.40 -3.91 -19.69
N ALA A 71 1.36 -2.79 -18.95
CA ALA A 71 0.55 -1.63 -19.33
C ALA A 71 1.00 -1.05 -20.68
N ARG A 72 2.31 -0.89 -20.89
CA ARG A 72 2.89 -0.40 -22.14
C ARG A 72 2.55 -1.34 -23.32
N PHE A 73 2.73 -2.64 -23.12
CA PHE A 73 2.41 -3.66 -24.12
C PHE A 73 0.94 -3.60 -24.56
N LEU A 74 0.01 -3.44 -23.60
CA LEU A 74 -1.41 -3.30 -23.89
C LEU A 74 -1.73 -2.05 -24.71
N ILE A 75 -1.11 -0.91 -24.37
CA ILE A 75 -1.28 0.36 -25.10
C ILE A 75 -0.73 0.21 -26.53
N GLU A 76 0.48 -0.31 -26.69
CA GLU A 76 1.12 -0.47 -27.99
C GLU A 76 0.33 -1.41 -28.91
N ARG A 77 -0.21 -2.52 -28.38
CA ARG A 77 -1.03 -3.47 -29.15
C ARG A 77 -2.33 -2.87 -29.70
N HIS A 78 -2.86 -1.83 -29.04
CA HIS A 78 -4.10 -1.16 -29.45
C HIS A 78 -3.87 0.16 -30.21
N ARG A 79 -2.61 0.53 -30.44
CA ARG A 79 -2.24 1.79 -31.10
C ARG A 79 -2.85 1.96 -32.50
N GLU A 80 -2.89 0.88 -33.28
CA GLU A 80 -3.41 0.86 -34.66
C GLU A 80 -4.80 0.21 -34.77
N LYS A 81 -5.40 -0.16 -33.64
CA LYS A 81 -6.72 -0.82 -33.59
C LYS A 81 -7.78 0.15 -33.05
N LYS A 82 -8.75 -0.39 -32.32
CA LYS A 82 -9.76 0.40 -31.60
C LYS A 82 -9.11 1.11 -30.40
N PRO A 83 -9.55 2.34 -30.06
CA PRO A 83 -9.05 3.05 -28.90
C PRO A 83 -9.26 2.24 -27.62
N LEU A 84 -8.21 2.16 -26.79
CA LEU A 84 -8.22 1.50 -25.49
C LEU A 84 -8.44 2.56 -24.39
N PRO A 85 -9.65 2.70 -23.81
CA PRO A 85 -9.86 3.60 -22.69
C PRO A 85 -9.10 3.11 -21.46
N LEU A 86 -8.29 3.98 -20.87
CA LEU A 86 -7.52 3.70 -19.66
C LEU A 86 -8.00 4.60 -18.53
N VAL A 87 -8.27 4.02 -17.36
CA VAL A 87 -8.67 4.75 -16.16
C VAL A 87 -7.63 4.54 -15.09
N PHE A 88 -7.11 5.64 -14.54
CA PHE A 88 -6.23 5.61 -13.39
C PHE A 88 -7.05 5.73 -12.11
N LEU A 89 -6.93 4.76 -11.22
CA LEU A 89 -7.60 4.74 -9.92
C LEU A 89 -6.53 4.81 -8.82
N ASP A 90 -6.62 5.85 -7.99
CA ASP A 90 -5.77 6.01 -6.81
C ASP A 90 -6.62 6.13 -5.56
N LEU A 91 -6.25 5.36 -4.52
CA LEU A 91 -6.97 5.35 -3.26
C LEU A 91 -6.27 6.26 -2.25
N GLU A 92 -6.91 7.39 -1.94
CA GLU A 92 -6.39 8.30 -0.93
C GLU A 92 -6.33 7.60 0.45
N LYS A 93 -5.12 7.52 1.04
CA LYS A 93 -4.87 7.03 2.41
C LYS A 93 -5.46 5.63 2.68
N ALA A 94 -5.24 4.67 1.77
CA ALA A 94 -5.76 3.30 1.85
C ALA A 94 -5.62 2.65 3.26
N PHE A 95 -4.43 2.69 3.85
CA PHE A 95 -4.18 2.09 5.18
C PHE A 95 -4.92 2.78 6.33
N ALA A 96 -5.19 4.08 6.25
CA ALA A 96 -5.93 4.79 7.30
C ALA A 96 -7.43 4.48 7.22
N LYS A 97 -7.97 4.41 5.99
CA LYS A 97 -9.40 4.14 5.76
C LYS A 97 -9.80 2.73 6.19
N CYS A 98 -8.92 1.73 6.02
CA CYS A 98 -9.20 0.35 6.45
C CYS A 98 -9.25 0.16 7.98
N ILE A 99 -8.64 1.06 8.76
CA ILE A 99 -8.60 0.95 10.23
C ILE A 99 -9.84 1.60 10.89
N ALA A 100 -10.55 2.47 10.18
CA ALA A 100 -11.68 3.24 10.73
C ALA A 100 -12.93 2.41 11.06
N THR A 101 -12.98 1.11 10.75
CA THR A 101 -14.16 0.25 10.98
C THR A 101 -14.20 -0.41 12.37
N LYS A 102 -13.33 -0.01 13.32
CA LYS A 102 -13.38 -0.47 14.72
C LYS A 102 -13.20 0.67 15.72
N HIS A 103 -14.15 1.61 15.76
CA HIS A 103 -14.58 2.23 17.03
C HIS A 103 -15.88 3.03 16.80
N GLN A 104 -17.01 2.33 16.79
CA GLN A 104 -18.29 2.96 17.07
C GLN A 104 -19.12 1.99 17.90
N SER A 105 -18.96 2.07 19.22
CA SER A 105 -19.88 1.55 20.23
C SER A 105 -19.46 2.12 21.60
N ILE A 106 -20.30 3.04 22.07
CA ILE A 106 -20.46 3.60 23.43
C ILE A 106 -19.30 4.46 23.94
#